data_AF-A0A401ZX70-F1
#
_entry.id   AF-A0A401ZX70-F1
#
_cell.length_a   1.000
_cell.length_b   1.000
_cell.length_c   1.000
_cell.angle_alpha   90.00
_cell.angle_beta   90.00
_cell.angle_gamma   90.00
#
_symmetry.space_group_name_H-M   'P 1'
#
loop_
_entity.id
_entity.type
_entity.pdbx_description
1 polymer ?
#
loop_
_entity_poly.entity_id
_entity_poly.type
_entity_poly.pdbx_seq_one_letter_code
_entity_poly.pdbx_strand_id
1 'polypeptide(L)'
;MIVTPGQESSGLPTNMLARAREHVLVIIDADEVRAQRLASIVTLAGMRAMVSSSTYQAFERYLQQRFSPRAILLGQQEEMTTPLFNRFYQRLRMDLQRETPILPMGQVHLPDGNLLVADETISPTVHQFSKAASRLLHMIWQVVPTAQVPLIQTEHTLALEVLPEKFGMQPVVSRKRRMSSNYFHQQLKTAKPLIPADQWATLMTDVGLSQYRSEENWPPMVDQYTIPPEQTTCLTRAVMFSKPEDPLQQIRAWSYAMTDDIAQRGMTVFIMKQIPKLFGHDGWMKSLLKNTMNDNIKIRGEKLADWKQLDDGSFLLAFYSNLYVYGSIGGDQPICYGWRVALERLLELTNVQGHWKIREIECSCQTHTGHCIFHIRPV
;
A
#
# COMPACT_ATOMS: atom_id res chain seq x y z
N MET A 1 1.32 31.72 -8.10
CA MET A 1 0.39 31.10 -7.12
C MET A 1 0.94 29.72 -6.76
N ILE A 2 1.64 29.67 -5.63
CA ILE A 2 2.08 28.44 -4.98
C ILE A 2 0.88 28.00 -4.16
N VAL A 3 0.45 26.74 -4.31
CA VAL A 3 -0.65 26.16 -3.54
C VAL A 3 -0.39 26.47 -2.07
N THR A 4 -1.31 27.20 -1.44
CA THR A 4 -1.21 27.55 -0.02
C THR A 4 -1.08 26.24 0.76
N PRO A 5 -0.03 26.06 1.56
CA PRO A 5 0.16 24.82 2.29
C PRO A 5 -1.02 24.62 3.24
N GLY A 6 -1.79 23.55 3.02
CA GLY A 6 -2.75 23.10 4.02
C GLY A 6 -2.04 22.99 5.38
N GLN A 7 -2.73 23.42 6.44
CA GLN A 7 -2.22 23.44 7.81
C GLN A 7 -1.40 22.18 8.14
N GLU A 8 -0.32 22.37 8.89
CA GLU A 8 0.49 21.27 9.40
C GLU A 8 -0.39 20.38 10.29
N SER A 9 -0.89 19.26 9.75
CA SER A 9 -1.33 18.18 10.61
C SER A 9 -0.07 17.49 11.15
N SER A 10 0.37 17.94 12.32
CA SER A 10 1.33 17.20 13.15
C SER A 10 0.77 15.85 13.62
N GLY A 11 -0.52 15.59 13.36
CA GLY A 11 -1.17 14.29 13.48
C GLY A 11 -1.16 13.49 12.16
N LEU A 12 -0.83 12.21 12.28
CA LEU A 12 -0.82 11.22 11.19
C LEU A 12 -2.27 10.80 10.84
N PRO A 13 -2.62 10.59 9.57
CA PRO A 13 -3.96 10.20 9.18
C PRO A 13 -4.40 8.87 9.79
N THR A 14 -5.33 8.99 10.73
CA THR A 14 -5.95 7.89 11.49
C THR A 14 -7.02 7.17 10.65
N ASN A 15 -7.42 7.74 9.50
CA ASN A 15 -8.66 7.37 8.82
C ASN A 15 -8.60 6.01 8.11
N MET A 16 -7.53 5.67 7.37
CA MET A 16 -7.55 4.40 6.61
C MET A 16 -7.60 3.13 7.47
N LEU A 17 -6.98 3.14 8.64
CA LEU A 17 -7.10 2.00 9.56
C LEU A 17 -8.38 2.03 10.37
N ALA A 18 -8.91 3.22 10.68
CA ALA A 18 -10.26 3.35 11.18
C ALA A 18 -11.25 2.72 10.17
N ARG A 19 -11.14 3.08 8.88
CA ARG A 19 -11.93 2.47 7.79
C ARG A 19 -11.74 0.97 7.71
N ALA A 20 -10.51 0.45 7.75
CA ALA A 20 -10.29 -0.99 7.71
C ALA A 20 -10.92 -1.72 8.91
N ARG A 21 -10.94 -1.10 10.10
CA ARG A 21 -11.61 -1.64 11.30
C ARG A 21 -13.13 -1.55 11.22
N GLU A 22 -13.66 -0.48 10.63
CA GLU A 22 -15.09 -0.26 10.46
C GLU A 22 -15.71 -1.15 9.37
N HIS A 23 -14.91 -1.45 8.35
CA HIS A 23 -15.31 -2.16 7.13
C HIS A 23 -14.57 -3.50 7.03
N VAL A 24 -14.86 -4.39 7.98
CA VAL A 24 -14.40 -5.78 7.95
C VAL A 24 -15.33 -6.61 7.05
N LEU A 25 -14.77 -7.34 6.10
CA LEU A 25 -15.48 -8.30 5.25
C LEU A 25 -14.97 -9.71 5.55
N VAL A 26 -15.87 -10.69 5.61
CA VAL A 26 -15.49 -12.10 5.71
C VAL A 26 -15.51 -12.69 4.31
N ILE A 27 -14.44 -13.36 3.93
CA ILE A 27 -14.35 -14.09 2.65
C ILE A 27 -14.32 -15.56 2.99
N ILE A 28 -15.36 -16.29 2.58
CA ILE A 28 -15.44 -17.75 2.73
C ILE A 28 -15.42 -18.35 1.34
N ASP A 29 -14.27 -18.89 0.94
CA ASP A 29 -14.10 -19.40 -0.42
C ASP A 29 -13.02 -20.49 -0.47
N ALA A 30 -13.41 -21.68 -0.93
CA ALA A 30 -12.51 -22.81 -1.10
C ALA A 30 -11.55 -22.63 -2.30
N ASP A 31 -11.90 -21.75 -3.26
CA ASP A 31 -11.00 -21.35 -4.34
C ASP A 31 -9.98 -20.34 -3.79
N GLU A 32 -8.81 -20.84 -3.39
CA GLU A 32 -7.76 -20.01 -2.79
C GLU A 32 -7.35 -18.86 -3.73
N VAL A 33 -7.28 -19.09 -5.04
CA VAL A 33 -6.88 -18.06 -6.01
C VAL A 33 -7.90 -16.92 -6.04
N ARG A 34 -9.20 -17.24 -6.12
CA ARG A 34 -10.27 -16.22 -6.08
C ARG A 34 -10.29 -15.52 -4.72
N ALA A 35 -10.16 -16.26 -3.62
CA ALA A 35 -10.11 -15.71 -2.26
C ALA A 35 -8.99 -14.68 -2.10
N GLN A 36 -7.78 -14.99 -2.57
CA GLN A 36 -6.64 -14.08 -2.51
C GLN A 36 -6.81 -12.84 -3.38
N ARG A 37 -7.39 -12.98 -4.58
CA ARG A 37 -7.70 -11.83 -5.45
C ARG A 37 -8.73 -10.90 -4.81
N LEU A 38 -9.78 -11.46 -4.22
CA LEU A 38 -10.78 -10.71 -3.46
C LEU A 38 -10.14 -9.98 -2.27
N ALA A 39 -9.34 -10.69 -1.48
CA ALA A 39 -8.64 -10.14 -0.32
C ALA A 39 -7.72 -8.96 -0.71
N SER A 40 -6.97 -9.10 -1.81
CA SER A 40 -6.13 -8.02 -2.37
C SER A 40 -6.98 -6.80 -2.74
N ILE A 41 -8.06 -6.96 -3.52
CA ILE A 41 -8.91 -5.83 -3.94
C ILE A 41 -9.55 -5.13 -2.74
N VAL A 42 -10.07 -5.90 -1.78
CA VAL A 42 -10.65 -5.36 -0.53
C VAL A 42 -9.61 -4.57 0.26
N THR A 43 -8.39 -5.09 0.36
CA THR A 43 -7.26 -4.47 1.05
C THR A 43 -6.82 -3.16 0.37
N LEU A 44 -6.71 -3.16 -0.95
CA LEU A 44 -6.39 -1.98 -1.76
C LEU A 44 -7.48 -0.91 -1.68
N ALA A 45 -8.73 -1.31 -1.50
CA ALA A 45 -9.87 -0.43 -1.26
C ALA A 45 -9.96 0.11 0.19
N GLY A 46 -8.97 -0.18 1.04
CA GLY A 46 -8.89 0.33 2.42
C GLY A 46 -9.83 -0.38 3.41
N MET A 47 -10.39 -1.52 3.02
CA MET A 47 -11.20 -2.39 3.89
C MET A 47 -10.33 -3.52 4.47
N ARG A 48 -10.84 -4.27 5.45
CA ARG A 48 -10.16 -5.44 6.01
C ARG A 48 -10.87 -6.71 5.58
N ALA A 49 -10.14 -7.65 4.97
CA ALA A 49 -10.65 -8.99 4.73
C ALA A 49 -10.29 -9.93 5.90
N MET A 50 -11.19 -10.86 6.20
CA MET A 50 -10.97 -12.02 7.05
C MET A 50 -11.20 -13.25 6.17
N VAL A 51 -10.12 -13.87 5.70
CA VAL A 51 -10.21 -14.95 4.72
C VAL A 51 -10.27 -16.30 5.43
N SER A 52 -11.11 -17.20 4.92
CA SER A 52 -11.23 -18.59 5.39
C SER A 52 -11.61 -19.48 4.20
N SER A 53 -11.06 -20.69 4.14
CA SER A 53 -11.37 -21.61 3.03
C SER A 53 -12.68 -22.36 3.24
N SER A 54 -13.22 -22.33 4.46
CA SER A 54 -14.51 -22.94 4.79
C SER A 54 -15.27 -22.19 5.87
N THR A 55 -16.56 -22.47 5.97
CA THR A 55 -17.45 -21.94 7.01
C THR A 55 -16.98 -22.36 8.41
N TYR A 56 -16.43 -23.57 8.55
CA TYR A 56 -15.86 -24.03 9.83
C TYR A 56 -14.74 -23.11 10.32
N GLN A 57 -13.76 -22.84 9.45
CA GLN A 57 -12.64 -21.97 9.76
C GLN A 57 -13.11 -20.53 10.04
N ALA A 58 -14.06 -20.03 9.26
CA ALA A 58 -14.62 -18.70 9.48
C ALA A 58 -15.29 -18.59 10.86
N PHE A 59 -16.02 -19.63 11.28
CA PHE A 59 -16.69 -19.67 12.57
C PHE A 59 -15.69 -19.79 13.72
N GLU A 60 -14.73 -20.71 13.63
CA GLU A 60 -13.65 -20.85 14.61
C GLU A 60 -12.91 -19.52 14.81
N ARG A 61 -12.54 -18.89 13.71
CA ARG A 61 -11.84 -17.62 13.71
C ARG A 61 -12.67 -16.49 14.34
N TYR A 62 -13.97 -16.44 14.07
CA TYR A 62 -14.88 -15.49 14.70
C TYR A 62 -14.93 -15.66 16.22
N LEU A 63 -14.92 -16.90 16.72
CA LEU A 63 -14.87 -17.18 18.15
C LEU A 63 -13.55 -16.73 18.80
N GLN A 64 -12.42 -16.85 18.09
CA GLN A 64 -11.09 -16.48 18.58
C GLN A 64 -10.84 -14.96 18.56
N GLN A 65 -11.16 -14.30 17.44
CA GLN A 65 -10.74 -12.91 17.20
C GLN A 65 -11.84 -11.87 17.40
N ARG A 66 -13.11 -12.30 17.52
CA ARG A 66 -14.31 -11.44 17.65
C ARG A 66 -14.25 -10.15 16.82
N PHE A 67 -14.71 -10.24 15.57
CA PHE A 67 -14.81 -9.09 14.66
C PHE A 67 -16.26 -8.81 14.26
N SER A 68 -16.58 -7.60 13.80
CA SER A 68 -17.93 -7.21 13.38
C SER A 68 -18.03 -7.10 11.86
N PRO A 69 -18.29 -8.21 11.13
CA PRO A 69 -18.30 -8.19 9.68
C PRO A 69 -19.44 -7.33 9.12
N ARG A 70 -19.13 -6.50 8.12
CA ARG A 70 -20.12 -5.69 7.38
C ARG A 70 -20.78 -6.47 6.26
N ALA A 71 -20.10 -7.45 5.67
CA ALA A 71 -20.68 -8.41 4.75
C ALA A 71 -19.87 -9.71 4.72
N ILE A 72 -20.47 -10.77 4.18
CA ILE A 72 -19.85 -12.07 3.89
C ILE A 72 -19.78 -12.23 2.36
N LEU A 73 -18.59 -12.42 1.82
CA LEU A 73 -18.34 -12.76 0.43
C LEU A 73 -18.22 -14.29 0.34
N LEU A 74 -19.19 -14.95 -0.30
CA LEU A 74 -19.34 -16.41 -0.28
C LEU A 74 -19.02 -17.02 -1.65
N GLY A 75 -18.01 -17.89 -1.70
CA GLY A 75 -17.54 -18.58 -2.92
C GLY A 75 -18.47 -19.68 -3.44
N GLN A 76 -18.09 -20.32 -4.56
CA GLN A 76 -18.93 -21.32 -5.26
C GLN A 76 -19.21 -22.60 -4.46
N GLN A 77 -18.30 -23.04 -3.59
CA GLN A 77 -18.39 -24.37 -2.94
C GLN A 77 -19.05 -24.36 -1.57
N GLU A 78 -19.27 -23.18 -0.99
CA GLU A 78 -19.88 -23.05 0.32
C GLU A 78 -21.35 -22.71 0.15
N GLU A 79 -22.21 -23.70 0.36
CA GLU A 79 -23.65 -23.49 0.28
C GLU A 79 -24.18 -22.88 1.59
N MET A 80 -24.98 -21.83 1.47
CA MET A 80 -25.76 -21.27 2.58
C MET A 80 -26.69 -22.30 3.23
N THR A 81 -26.94 -23.41 2.55
CA THR A 81 -27.79 -24.52 2.98
C THR A 81 -27.11 -25.41 4.04
N THR A 82 -25.79 -25.33 4.21
CA THR A 82 -25.10 -26.20 5.17
C THR A 82 -25.53 -25.88 6.61
N PRO A 83 -25.75 -26.89 7.48
CA PRO A 83 -26.12 -26.65 8.88
C PRO A 83 -25.11 -25.80 9.64
N LEU A 84 -23.83 -25.91 9.27
CA LEU A 84 -22.76 -25.15 9.88
C LEU A 84 -22.82 -23.66 9.53
N PHE A 85 -23.13 -23.33 8.27
CA PHE A 85 -23.32 -21.95 7.84
C PHE A 85 -24.49 -21.30 8.57
N ASN A 86 -25.61 -22.02 8.68
CA ASN A 86 -26.76 -21.55 9.44
C ASN A 86 -26.42 -21.26 10.90
N ARG A 87 -25.65 -22.14 11.57
CA ARG A 87 -25.19 -21.90 12.95
C ARG A 87 -24.26 -20.70 13.07
N PHE A 88 -23.28 -20.58 12.18
CA PHE A 88 -22.37 -19.44 12.13
C PHE A 88 -23.14 -18.12 11.93
N TYR A 89 -24.04 -18.09 10.95
CA TYR A 89 -24.85 -16.92 10.63
C TYR A 89 -25.81 -16.54 11.75
N GLN A 90 -26.48 -17.51 12.37
CA GLN A 90 -27.32 -17.29 13.55
C GLN A 90 -26.51 -16.68 14.70
N ARG A 91 -25.30 -17.21 14.96
CA ARG A 91 -24.42 -16.68 15.99
C ARG A 91 -24.02 -15.22 15.70
N LEU A 92 -23.62 -14.92 14.47
CA LEU A 92 -23.33 -13.54 14.05
C LEU A 92 -24.54 -12.62 14.26
N ARG A 93 -25.73 -13.05 13.86
CA ARG A 93 -26.96 -12.27 14.02
C ARG A 93 -27.28 -11.99 15.49
N MET A 94 -27.10 -12.98 16.36
CA MET A 94 -27.33 -12.82 17.80
C MET A 94 -26.32 -11.85 18.43
N ASP A 95 -25.03 -11.99 18.10
CA ASP A 95 -23.97 -11.17 18.69
C ASP A 95 -24.00 -9.72 18.16
N LEU A 96 -24.23 -9.52 16.86
CA LEU A 96 -24.20 -8.21 16.22
C LEU A 96 -25.56 -7.49 16.26
N GLN A 97 -26.62 -8.18 16.65
CA GLN A 97 -28.00 -7.67 16.68
C GLN A 97 -28.47 -7.08 15.33
N ARG A 98 -27.93 -7.59 14.22
CA ARG A 98 -28.30 -7.20 12.87
C ARG A 98 -28.04 -8.33 11.89
N GLU A 99 -28.67 -8.25 10.73
CA GLU A 99 -28.31 -9.13 9.61
C GLU A 99 -26.99 -8.67 8.98
N THR A 100 -26.16 -9.66 8.65
CA THR A 100 -24.94 -9.45 7.86
C THR A 100 -25.26 -9.82 6.41
N PRO A 101 -25.19 -8.87 5.46
CA PRO A 101 -25.39 -9.16 4.05
C PRO A 101 -24.45 -10.26 3.55
N ILE A 102 -24.96 -11.13 2.69
CA ILE A 102 -24.19 -12.19 2.03
C ILE A 102 -24.18 -11.88 0.54
N LEU A 103 -22.99 -11.87 -0.06
CA LEU A 103 -22.79 -11.65 -1.49
C LEU A 103 -22.22 -12.93 -2.11
N PRO A 104 -22.95 -13.57 -3.04
CA PRO A 104 -22.43 -14.72 -3.76
C PRO A 104 -21.34 -14.27 -4.73
N MET A 105 -20.12 -14.74 -4.51
CA MET A 105 -18.94 -14.50 -5.37
C MET A 105 -18.77 -15.57 -6.44
N GLY A 106 -19.64 -16.59 -6.46
CA GLY A 106 -19.43 -17.76 -7.29
C GLY A 106 -19.33 -17.48 -8.79
N GLN A 107 -20.00 -16.44 -9.29
CA GLN A 107 -19.96 -16.06 -10.71
C GLN A 107 -19.00 -14.89 -11.00
N VAL A 108 -18.32 -14.35 -9.98
CA VAL A 108 -17.44 -13.20 -10.14
C VAL A 108 -16.11 -13.66 -10.72
N HIS A 109 -15.85 -13.27 -11.96
CA HIS A 109 -14.55 -13.49 -12.60
C HIS A 109 -13.62 -12.29 -12.35
N LEU A 110 -12.55 -12.53 -11.59
CA LEU A 110 -11.46 -11.57 -11.38
C LEU A 110 -10.23 -12.04 -12.16
N PRO A 111 -9.82 -11.36 -13.24
CA PRO A 111 -8.67 -11.80 -14.04
C PRO A 111 -7.38 -11.70 -13.23
N ASP A 112 -7.26 -10.67 -12.39
CA ASP A 112 -6.17 -10.44 -11.47
C ASP A 112 -6.68 -9.82 -10.16
N GLY A 113 -5.78 -9.63 -9.18
CA GLY A 113 -6.07 -8.97 -7.91
C GLY A 113 -5.79 -7.46 -7.93
N ASN A 114 -5.79 -6.84 -9.12
CA ASN A 114 -5.33 -5.47 -9.31
C ASN A 114 -6.51 -4.51 -9.36
N LEU A 115 -6.41 -3.41 -8.60
CA LEU A 115 -7.42 -2.35 -8.61
C LEU A 115 -7.13 -1.29 -9.68
N LEU A 116 -5.84 -0.98 -9.89
CA LEU A 116 -5.37 -0.02 -10.88
C LEU A 116 -4.60 -0.74 -12.00
N VAL A 117 -4.78 -0.28 -13.23
CA VAL A 117 -4.29 -0.87 -14.47
C VAL A 117 -3.62 0.24 -15.28
N ALA A 118 -2.37 0.02 -15.67
CA ALA A 118 -1.66 0.93 -16.57
C ALA A 118 -1.98 0.62 -18.04
N ASP A 119 -2.98 1.27 -18.63
CA ASP A 119 -3.34 1.06 -20.04
C ASP A 119 -2.84 2.22 -20.92
N GLU A 120 -1.69 1.99 -21.58
CA GLU A 120 -1.05 2.99 -22.45
C GLU A 120 -1.89 3.36 -23.67
N THR A 121 -2.82 2.50 -24.10
CA THR A 121 -3.70 2.82 -25.24
C THR A 121 -4.73 3.89 -24.88
N ILE A 122 -4.93 4.13 -23.58
CA ILE A 122 -5.92 5.08 -23.08
C ILE A 122 -5.24 6.24 -22.36
N SER A 123 -4.18 6.01 -21.57
CA SER A 123 -3.38 7.09 -20.99
C SER A 123 -1.91 6.71 -20.75
N PRO A 124 -0.95 7.55 -21.17
CA PRO A 124 0.46 7.35 -20.86
C PRO A 124 0.87 7.93 -19.50
N THR A 125 0.03 8.76 -18.88
CA THR A 125 0.37 9.54 -17.69
C THR A 125 -0.38 9.10 -16.45
N VAL A 126 -1.46 8.32 -16.55
CA VAL A 126 -2.26 7.93 -15.37
C VAL A 126 -2.72 6.47 -15.41
N HIS A 127 -2.98 5.92 -14.22
CA HIS A 127 -3.56 4.58 -14.10
C HIS A 127 -5.08 4.62 -14.23
N GLN A 128 -5.68 3.50 -14.59
CA GLN A 128 -7.13 3.37 -14.69
C GLN A 128 -7.65 2.31 -13.74
N PHE A 129 -8.89 2.50 -13.31
CA PHE A 129 -9.58 1.47 -12.54
C PHE A 129 -9.86 0.24 -13.40
N SER A 130 -9.50 -0.93 -12.88
CA SER A 130 -9.87 -2.21 -13.48
C SER A 130 -11.38 -2.33 -13.57
N LYS A 131 -11.95 -2.50 -14.77
CA LYS A 131 -13.40 -2.67 -14.95
C LYS A 131 -13.97 -3.82 -14.11
N ALA A 132 -13.21 -4.91 -13.95
CA ALA A 132 -13.62 -6.06 -13.15
C ALA A 132 -13.62 -5.72 -11.65
N ALA A 133 -12.54 -5.11 -11.15
CA ALA A 133 -12.44 -4.71 -9.75
C ALA A 133 -13.47 -3.63 -9.39
N SER A 134 -13.71 -2.64 -10.27
CA SER A 134 -14.72 -1.60 -10.06
C SER A 134 -16.13 -2.19 -9.94
N ARG A 135 -16.50 -3.14 -10.80
CA ARG A 135 -17.80 -3.82 -10.71
C ARG A 135 -17.95 -4.54 -9.38
N LEU A 136 -16.92 -5.28 -8.95
CA LEU A 136 -16.90 -5.94 -7.65
C LEU A 136 -17.06 -4.93 -6.51
N LEU A 137 -16.29 -3.84 -6.51
CA LEU A 137 -16.39 -2.82 -5.47
C LEU A 137 -17.77 -2.18 -5.44
N HIS A 138 -18.38 -1.89 -6.59
CA HIS A 138 -19.76 -1.42 -6.65
C HIS A 138 -20.76 -2.42 -6.05
N MET A 139 -20.61 -3.73 -6.30
CA MET A 139 -21.44 -4.75 -5.67
C MET A 139 -21.26 -4.75 -4.14
N ILE A 140 -20.01 -4.65 -3.65
CA ILE A 140 -19.73 -4.56 -2.22
C ILE A 140 -20.35 -3.29 -1.63
N TRP A 141 -20.24 -2.15 -2.31
CA TRP A 141 -20.78 -0.87 -1.83
C TRP A 141 -22.30 -0.79 -1.85
N GLN A 142 -22.98 -1.58 -2.67
CA GLN A 142 -24.44 -1.69 -2.59
C GLN A 142 -24.91 -2.23 -1.23
N VAL A 143 -24.13 -3.11 -0.60
CA VAL A 143 -24.47 -3.67 0.73
C VAL A 143 -23.69 -3.05 1.89
N VAL A 144 -22.54 -2.42 1.59
CA VAL A 144 -21.71 -1.66 2.55
C VAL A 144 -21.48 -0.25 2.00
N PRO A 145 -22.52 0.60 1.93
CA PRO A 145 -22.41 1.93 1.31
C PRO A 145 -21.44 2.86 2.05
N THR A 146 -21.24 2.66 3.35
CA THR A 146 -20.29 3.45 4.14
C THR A 146 -18.83 3.21 3.73
N ALA A 147 -18.53 2.09 3.06
CA ALA A 147 -17.20 1.79 2.55
C ALA A 147 -16.90 2.47 1.22
N GLN A 148 -17.88 3.14 0.59
CA GLN A 148 -17.75 3.67 -0.76
C GLN A 148 -16.61 4.68 -0.88
N VAL A 149 -15.90 4.61 -2.01
CA VAL A 149 -14.90 5.59 -2.42
C VAL A 149 -15.20 5.99 -3.87
N PRO A 150 -15.13 7.28 -4.22
CA PRO A 150 -15.23 7.68 -5.63
C PRO A 150 -14.14 7.00 -6.47
N LEU A 151 -14.52 6.21 -7.46
CA LEU A 151 -13.60 5.65 -8.47
C LEU A 151 -13.37 6.66 -9.60
N ILE A 152 -13.06 7.89 -9.19
CA ILE A 152 -12.81 9.02 -10.08
C ILE A 152 -11.37 9.45 -9.82
N GLN A 153 -10.64 9.65 -10.91
CA GLN A 153 -9.30 10.18 -10.83
C GLN A 153 -9.36 11.71 -10.80
N THR A 154 -8.48 12.33 -10.03
CA THR A 154 -8.37 13.80 -10.02
C THR A 154 -7.68 14.29 -11.29
N GLU A 155 -8.28 15.27 -11.97
CA GLU A 155 -7.82 15.78 -13.28
C GLU A 155 -6.80 16.93 -13.12
N HIS A 156 -6.88 17.70 -12.04
CA HIS A 156 -6.03 18.87 -11.77
C HIS A 156 -5.07 18.64 -10.59
N THR A 157 -4.07 17.76 -10.77
CA THR A 157 -3.08 17.46 -9.71
C THR A 157 -1.73 18.10 -9.97
N LEU A 158 -0.89 18.21 -8.92
CA LEU A 158 0.48 18.71 -9.06
C LEU A 158 1.26 17.84 -10.04
N ALA A 159 1.13 16.52 -9.92
CA ALA A 159 1.85 15.56 -10.76
C ALA A 159 1.49 15.68 -12.25
N LEU A 160 0.23 16.01 -12.57
CA LEU A 160 -0.26 16.02 -13.95
C LEU A 160 -0.16 17.39 -14.63
N GLU A 161 -0.26 18.48 -13.88
CA GLU A 161 -0.29 19.83 -14.46
C GLU A 161 0.92 20.67 -14.03
N VAL A 162 1.08 20.86 -12.72
CA VAL A 162 2.07 21.82 -12.20
C VAL A 162 3.51 21.37 -12.45
N LEU A 163 3.81 20.09 -12.23
CA LEU A 163 5.14 19.53 -12.38
C LEU A 163 5.62 19.56 -13.85
N PRO A 164 4.84 19.12 -14.84
CA PRO A 164 5.19 19.27 -16.26
C PRO A 164 5.39 20.72 -16.69
N GLU A 165 4.42 21.59 -16.40
CA GLU A 165 4.38 22.95 -16.94
C GLU A 165 5.47 23.85 -16.35
N LYS A 166 5.70 23.78 -15.04
CA LYS A 166 6.60 24.70 -14.33
C LYS A 166 7.99 24.15 -14.12
N PHE A 167 8.12 22.83 -14.01
CA PHE A 167 9.37 22.20 -13.58
C PHE A 167 9.93 21.21 -14.62
N GLY A 168 9.20 20.93 -15.69
CA GLY A 168 9.60 19.99 -16.74
C GLY A 168 9.62 18.53 -16.29
N MET A 169 9.01 18.22 -15.14
CA MET A 169 8.96 16.87 -14.57
C MET A 169 7.72 16.15 -15.13
N GLN A 170 7.94 15.28 -16.13
CA GLN A 170 6.85 14.59 -16.83
C GLN A 170 6.36 13.36 -16.05
N PRO A 171 5.04 13.19 -15.83
CA PRO A 171 4.49 12.00 -15.19
C PRO A 171 4.68 10.76 -16.06
N VAL A 172 4.97 9.63 -15.42
CA VAL A 172 5.24 8.35 -16.08
C VAL A 172 4.48 7.22 -15.43
N VAL A 173 3.78 6.42 -16.23
CA VAL A 173 3.15 5.18 -15.77
C VAL A 173 4.08 3.99 -16.02
N SER A 174 4.12 3.03 -15.08
CA SER A 174 4.95 1.83 -15.22
C SER A 174 4.43 0.93 -16.33
N ARG A 175 5.32 0.52 -17.24
CA ARG A 175 4.97 -0.36 -18.36
C ARG A 175 5.07 -1.81 -17.97
N LYS A 176 6.09 -2.15 -17.20
CA LYS A 176 6.31 -3.52 -16.71
C LYS A 176 5.29 -3.95 -15.69
N ARG A 177 4.71 -3.01 -14.91
CA ARG A 177 3.84 -3.29 -13.75
C ARG A 177 4.44 -4.31 -12.77
N ARG A 178 5.77 -4.32 -12.60
CA ARG A 178 6.49 -5.27 -11.75
C ARG A 178 7.64 -4.60 -10.98
N MET A 179 8.04 -5.19 -9.87
CA MET A 179 9.24 -4.87 -9.10
C MET A 179 10.16 -6.08 -8.99
N SER A 180 11.41 -5.83 -8.58
CA SER A 180 12.43 -6.85 -8.32
C SER A 180 11.99 -7.84 -7.24
N SER A 181 12.13 -9.14 -7.53
CA SER A 181 11.94 -10.24 -6.59
C SER A 181 12.85 -10.15 -5.38
N ASN A 182 14.12 -9.77 -5.57
CA ASN A 182 15.05 -9.56 -4.47
C ASN A 182 14.57 -8.45 -3.53
N TYR A 183 14.07 -7.34 -4.08
CA TYR A 183 13.56 -6.24 -3.27
C TYR A 183 12.34 -6.66 -2.43
N PHE A 184 11.35 -7.34 -3.03
CA PHE A 184 10.20 -7.85 -2.29
C PHE A 184 10.58 -8.94 -1.27
N HIS A 185 11.59 -9.76 -1.57
CA HIS A 185 12.16 -10.69 -0.59
C HIS A 185 12.67 -9.94 0.65
N GLN A 186 13.41 -8.84 0.48
CA GLN A 186 13.89 -8.05 1.62
C GLN A 186 12.74 -7.42 2.42
N GLN A 187 11.68 -6.98 1.74
CA GLN A 187 10.49 -6.48 2.40
C GLN A 187 9.84 -7.56 3.29
N LEU A 188 9.69 -8.79 2.79
CA LEU A 188 9.17 -9.93 3.57
C LEU A 188 10.09 -10.27 4.74
N LYS A 189 11.40 -10.36 4.48
CA LYS A 189 12.43 -10.64 5.49
C LYS A 189 12.39 -9.65 6.65
N THR A 190 12.21 -8.36 6.35
CA THR A 190 12.16 -7.29 7.37
C THR A 190 10.81 -7.18 8.06
N ALA A 191 9.72 -7.58 7.39
CA ALA A 191 8.38 -7.64 8.00
C ALA A 191 8.25 -8.84 8.97
N LYS A 192 8.85 -9.99 8.64
CA LYS A 192 8.74 -11.25 9.39
C LYS A 192 9.02 -11.14 10.90
N PRO A 193 10.09 -10.47 11.37
CA PRO A 193 10.33 -10.33 12.81
C PRO A 193 9.40 -9.33 13.51
N LEU A 194 8.69 -8.48 12.75
CA LEU A 194 7.80 -7.47 13.30
C LEU A 194 6.37 -7.97 13.48
N ILE A 195 5.94 -8.90 12.63
CA ILE A 195 4.63 -9.54 12.73
C ILE A 195 4.74 -10.76 13.67
N PRO A 196 3.87 -10.90 14.69
CA PRO A 196 3.88 -12.07 15.58
C PRO A 196 3.82 -13.38 14.79
N ALA A 197 4.62 -14.37 15.22
CA ALA A 197 4.82 -15.61 14.47
C ALA A 197 3.52 -16.38 14.24
N ASP A 198 2.62 -16.37 15.22
CA ASP A 198 1.29 -16.96 15.19
C ASP A 198 0.30 -16.22 14.27
N GLN A 199 0.55 -14.94 13.96
CA GLN A 199 -0.30 -14.14 13.09
C GLN A 199 0.16 -14.11 11.63
N TRP A 200 1.43 -14.44 11.35
CA TRP A 200 2.03 -14.29 10.01
C TRP A 200 1.19 -14.92 8.91
N ALA A 201 0.90 -16.22 9.00
CA ALA A 201 0.17 -16.92 7.95
C ALA A 201 -1.24 -16.36 7.74
N THR A 202 -1.93 -16.03 8.83
CA THR A 202 -3.28 -15.47 8.81
C THR A 202 -3.30 -14.08 8.16
N LEU A 203 -2.43 -13.17 8.60
CA LEU A 203 -2.39 -11.81 8.07
C LEU A 203 -1.96 -11.78 6.60
N MET A 204 -0.99 -12.60 6.21
CA MET A 204 -0.60 -12.71 4.79
C MET A 204 -1.77 -13.19 3.93
N THR A 205 -2.56 -14.15 4.42
CA THR A 205 -3.78 -14.61 3.73
C THR A 205 -4.84 -13.51 3.65
N ASP A 206 -5.05 -12.74 4.72
CA ASP A 206 -6.05 -11.67 4.78
C ASP A 206 -5.79 -10.51 3.84
N VAL A 207 -4.53 -10.24 3.52
CA VAL A 207 -4.16 -9.14 2.62
C VAL A 207 -3.97 -9.59 1.16
N GLY A 208 -4.25 -10.85 0.83
CA GLY A 208 -4.10 -11.38 -0.53
C GLY A 208 -2.67 -11.83 -0.88
N LEU A 209 -1.88 -12.23 0.12
CA LEU A 209 -0.49 -12.65 0.01
C LEU A 209 -0.25 -14.08 0.54
N SER A 210 -1.25 -14.97 0.51
CA SER A 210 -1.12 -16.33 1.07
C SER A 210 0.06 -17.12 0.49
N GLN A 211 0.46 -16.85 -0.76
CA GLN A 211 1.62 -17.47 -1.39
C GLN A 211 2.94 -17.24 -0.62
N TYR A 212 3.05 -16.18 0.18
CA TYR A 212 4.26 -15.86 0.95
C TYR A 212 4.15 -16.23 2.45
N ARG A 213 3.14 -17.03 2.83
CA ARG A 213 2.93 -17.48 4.22
C ARG A 213 4.09 -18.34 4.75
N SER A 214 4.82 -19.02 3.86
CA SER A 214 5.99 -19.84 4.18
C SER A 214 7.23 -19.27 3.50
N GLU A 215 8.37 -19.29 4.20
CA GLU A 215 9.66 -18.77 3.69
C GLU A 215 10.14 -19.52 2.44
N GLU A 216 9.82 -20.81 2.32
CA GLU A 216 10.11 -21.64 1.14
C GLU A 216 9.48 -21.09 -0.16
N ASN A 217 8.39 -20.32 -0.04
CA ASN A 217 7.66 -19.74 -1.16
C ASN A 217 8.00 -18.25 -1.38
N TRP A 218 8.95 -17.72 -0.62
CA TRP A 218 9.38 -16.34 -0.83
C TRP A 218 10.05 -16.18 -2.20
N PRO A 219 9.90 -15.00 -2.83
CA PRO A 219 10.52 -14.76 -4.12
C PRO A 219 12.03 -14.93 -4.02
N PRO A 220 12.71 -15.39 -5.09
CA PRO A 220 14.14 -15.61 -5.05
C PRO A 220 14.90 -14.29 -4.88
N MET A 221 16.07 -14.35 -4.23
CA MET A 221 17.00 -13.22 -4.07
C MET A 221 17.79 -12.94 -5.36
N VAL A 222 17.09 -12.83 -6.49
CA VAL A 222 17.62 -12.45 -7.79
C VAL A 222 16.88 -11.22 -8.30
N ASP A 223 17.52 -10.40 -9.12
CA ASP A 223 16.89 -9.21 -9.69
C ASP A 223 16.06 -9.57 -10.93
N GLN A 224 14.92 -10.22 -10.69
CA GLN A 224 13.89 -10.47 -11.70
C GLN A 224 12.66 -9.60 -11.44
N TYR A 225 12.17 -8.91 -12.45
CA TYR A 225 11.02 -8.01 -12.33
C TYR A 225 9.70 -8.76 -12.47
N THR A 226 9.35 -9.58 -11.48
CA THR A 226 8.20 -10.51 -11.54
C THR A 226 7.13 -10.21 -10.50
N ILE A 227 7.38 -9.33 -9.54
CA ILE A 227 6.46 -9.11 -8.43
C ILE A 227 5.52 -7.93 -8.70
N PRO A 228 4.18 -8.10 -8.64
CA PRO A 228 3.24 -6.99 -8.77
C PRO A 228 3.43 -5.93 -7.66
N PRO A 229 3.45 -4.62 -7.98
CA PRO A 229 3.63 -3.55 -6.98
C PRO A 229 2.58 -3.54 -5.86
N GLU A 230 1.34 -3.92 -6.17
CA GLU A 230 0.22 -4.01 -5.23
C GLU A 230 0.57 -4.84 -4.00
N GLN A 231 1.45 -5.83 -4.15
CA GLN A 231 1.89 -6.68 -3.04
C GLN A 231 2.67 -5.90 -1.98
N THR A 232 3.38 -4.81 -2.33
CA THR A 232 3.97 -3.92 -1.32
C THR A 232 2.88 -3.23 -0.51
N THR A 233 1.82 -2.73 -1.17
CA THR A 233 0.68 -2.12 -0.49
C THR A 233 -0.01 -3.13 0.43
N CYS A 234 -0.25 -4.37 -0.03
CA CYS A 234 -0.82 -5.43 0.80
C CYS A 234 0.07 -5.80 1.99
N LEU A 235 1.39 -5.92 1.79
CA LEU A 235 2.33 -6.20 2.87
C LEU A 235 2.37 -5.06 3.89
N THR A 236 2.30 -3.81 3.43
CA THR A 236 2.14 -2.62 4.28
C THR A 236 0.90 -2.77 5.16
N ARG A 237 -0.22 -3.28 4.63
CA ARG A 237 -1.42 -3.54 5.44
C ARG A 237 -1.23 -4.68 6.43
N ALA A 238 -0.56 -5.77 6.07
CA ALA A 238 -0.28 -6.86 6.98
C ALA A 238 0.56 -6.37 8.18
N VAL A 239 1.58 -5.57 7.92
CA VAL A 239 2.40 -4.94 8.97
C VAL A 239 1.57 -4.01 9.84
N MET A 240 0.68 -3.18 9.27
CA MET A 240 -0.23 -2.35 10.08
C MET A 240 -1.18 -3.18 10.94
N PHE A 241 -1.74 -4.26 10.39
CA PHE A 241 -2.73 -5.09 11.07
C PHE A 241 -2.14 -5.98 12.16
N SER A 242 -0.83 -6.22 12.15
CA SER A 242 -0.15 -7.00 13.19
C SER A 242 -0.07 -6.28 14.53
N LYS A 243 -0.15 -4.95 14.52
CA LYS A 243 -0.14 -4.10 15.72
C LYS A 243 -1.19 -3.01 15.60
N PRO A 244 -2.49 -3.36 15.65
CA PRO A 244 -3.55 -2.42 15.34
C PRO A 244 -3.52 -1.20 16.26
N GLU A 245 -3.15 -1.34 17.53
CA GLU A 245 -3.11 -0.27 18.53
C GLU A 245 -2.07 0.84 18.25
N ASP A 246 -0.94 0.49 17.62
CA ASP A 246 0.06 1.46 17.15
C ASP A 246 0.64 1.06 15.78
N PRO A 247 -0.20 1.18 14.74
CA PRO A 247 0.13 0.66 13.42
C PRO A 247 1.13 1.56 12.68
N LEU A 248 1.20 2.83 13.07
CA LEU A 248 2.10 3.82 12.48
C LEU A 248 3.53 3.62 12.98
N GLN A 249 3.70 3.38 14.28
CA GLN A 249 4.98 2.97 14.83
C GLN A 249 5.44 1.65 14.19
N GLN A 250 4.52 0.72 13.96
CA GLN A 250 4.82 -0.57 13.33
C GLN A 250 5.34 -0.41 11.89
N ILE A 251 4.69 0.44 11.08
CA ILE A 251 5.17 0.76 9.73
C ILE A 251 6.49 1.53 9.75
N ARG A 252 6.66 2.40 10.74
CA ARG A 252 7.93 3.10 10.93
C ARG A 252 9.07 2.11 11.21
N ALA A 253 8.86 1.17 12.13
CA ALA A 253 9.83 0.14 12.48
C ALA A 253 10.18 -0.72 11.26
N TRP A 254 9.19 -1.14 10.48
CA TRP A 254 9.41 -1.91 9.25
C TRP A 254 10.20 -1.12 8.20
N SER A 255 9.82 0.13 7.95
CA SER A 255 10.52 0.99 6.98
C SER A 255 11.95 1.29 7.44
N TYR A 256 12.20 1.45 8.74
CA TYR A 256 13.55 1.61 9.30
C TYR A 256 14.38 0.34 9.10
N ALA A 257 13.85 -0.83 9.43
CA ALA A 257 14.54 -2.10 9.23
C ALA A 257 14.92 -2.33 7.76
N MET A 258 14.01 -2.02 6.83
CA MET A 258 14.26 -2.11 5.39
C MET A 258 15.32 -1.10 4.94
N THR A 259 15.24 0.14 5.42
CA THR A 259 16.21 1.19 5.07
C THR A 259 17.61 0.86 5.62
N ASP A 260 17.69 0.38 6.86
CA ASP A 260 18.95 0.01 7.51
C ASP A 260 19.62 -1.16 6.77
N ASP A 261 18.87 -2.21 6.40
CA ASP A 261 19.39 -3.35 5.64
C ASP A 261 19.94 -2.92 4.26
N ILE A 262 19.22 -2.05 3.54
CA ILE A 262 19.69 -1.52 2.24
C ILE A 262 20.93 -0.65 2.42
N ALA A 263 20.92 0.24 3.41
CA ALA A 263 21.98 1.21 3.64
C ALA A 263 23.30 0.56 4.11
N GLN A 264 23.21 -0.57 4.83
CA GLN A 264 24.37 -1.33 5.31
C GLN A 264 25.11 -2.10 4.19
N ARG A 265 24.44 -2.47 3.09
CA ARG A 265 25.02 -3.30 2.01
C ARG A 265 26.07 -2.58 1.15
N GLY A 266 26.14 -1.24 1.17
CA GLY A 266 26.86 -0.48 0.13
C GLY A 266 27.99 0.45 0.58
N MET A 267 28.43 0.42 1.84
CA MET A 267 29.21 1.53 2.46
C MET A 267 28.54 2.92 2.31
N THR A 268 27.27 2.95 1.90
CA THR A 268 26.56 4.14 1.44
C THR A 268 26.45 5.18 2.54
N VAL A 269 26.12 4.75 3.77
CA VAL A 269 26.04 5.65 4.93
C VAL A 269 27.39 6.27 5.27
N PHE A 270 28.48 5.50 5.18
CA PHE A 270 29.81 6.02 5.50
C PHE A 270 30.22 7.13 4.52
N ILE A 271 30.01 6.90 3.22
CA ILE A 271 30.27 7.90 2.17
C ILE A 271 29.34 9.11 2.36
N MET A 272 28.05 8.88 2.56
CA MET A 272 27.06 9.95 2.71
C MET A 272 27.29 10.81 3.95
N LYS A 273 27.93 10.30 5.02
CA LYS A 273 28.32 11.11 6.19
C LYS A 273 29.45 12.12 5.91
N GLN A 274 30.26 11.92 4.87
CA GLN A 274 31.34 12.83 4.52
C GLN A 274 30.88 13.95 3.58
N ILE A 275 29.84 13.71 2.77
CA ILE A 275 29.34 14.67 1.78
C ILE A 275 28.95 16.03 2.39
N PRO A 276 28.26 16.12 3.55
CA PRO A 276 27.88 17.42 4.13
C PRO A 276 29.09 18.28 4.47
N LYS A 277 30.22 17.66 4.86
CA LYS A 277 31.46 18.36 5.21
C LYS A 277 32.18 18.93 3.99
N LEU A 278 32.05 18.25 2.84
CA LEU A 278 32.76 18.60 1.60
C LEU A 278 31.93 19.49 0.68
N PHE A 279 30.60 19.30 0.66
CA PHE A 279 29.69 19.91 -0.32
C PHE A 279 28.47 20.60 0.31
N GLY A 280 28.44 20.72 1.65
CA GLY A 280 27.32 21.28 2.39
C GLY A 280 26.06 20.40 2.39
N HIS A 281 25.03 20.85 3.10
CA HIS A 281 23.77 20.12 3.22
C HIS A 281 23.00 20.04 1.89
N ASP A 282 23.11 21.05 1.03
CA ASP A 282 22.51 21.06 -0.31
C ASP A 282 23.13 19.98 -1.23
N GLY A 283 24.46 19.92 -1.30
CA GLY A 283 25.17 18.90 -2.06
C GLY A 283 24.90 17.48 -1.54
N TRP A 284 24.67 17.35 -0.23
CA TRP A 284 24.20 16.10 0.37
C TRP A 284 22.79 15.71 -0.11
N MET A 285 21.83 16.63 -0.08
CA MET A 285 20.45 16.35 -0.50
C MET A 285 20.38 15.94 -1.98
N LYS A 286 21.09 16.65 -2.86
CA LYS A 286 21.21 16.30 -4.28
C LYS A 286 21.75 14.88 -4.47
N SER A 287 22.76 14.51 -3.68
CA SER A 287 23.37 13.18 -3.70
C SER A 287 22.43 12.10 -3.21
N LEU A 288 21.67 12.36 -2.12
CA LEU A 288 20.62 11.48 -1.64
C LEU A 288 19.58 11.23 -2.72
N LEU A 289 18.98 12.30 -3.27
CA LEU A 289 17.90 12.19 -4.25
C LEU A 289 18.34 11.44 -5.52
N LYS A 290 19.57 11.70 -5.99
CA LYS A 290 20.16 10.95 -7.11
C LYS A 290 20.31 9.45 -6.80
N ASN A 291 20.77 9.09 -5.61
CA ASN A 291 20.91 7.69 -5.20
C ASN A 291 19.53 7.03 -5.06
N THR A 292 18.57 7.70 -4.42
CA THR A 292 17.19 7.22 -4.29
C THR A 292 16.54 6.97 -5.66
N MET A 293 16.74 7.85 -6.65
CA MET A 293 16.28 7.61 -8.03
C MET A 293 16.90 6.36 -8.63
N ASN A 294 18.23 6.21 -8.52
CA ASN A 294 18.94 5.06 -9.08
C ASN A 294 18.47 3.75 -8.45
N ASP A 295 18.23 3.75 -7.14
CA ASP A 295 17.72 2.57 -6.44
C ASP A 295 16.27 2.29 -6.82
N ASN A 296 15.43 3.32 -6.97
CA ASN A 296 14.07 3.15 -7.50
C ASN A 296 14.10 2.54 -8.91
N ILE A 297 15.01 2.98 -9.79
CA ILE A 297 15.21 2.40 -11.12
C ILE A 297 15.62 0.94 -11.04
N LYS A 298 16.50 0.55 -10.11
CA LYS A 298 16.88 -0.86 -9.92
C LYS A 298 15.73 -1.70 -9.35
N ILE A 299 14.90 -1.14 -8.48
CA ILE A 299 13.75 -1.83 -7.90
C ILE A 299 12.66 -2.04 -8.94
N ARG A 300 12.43 -1.05 -9.81
CA ARG A 300 11.32 -1.02 -10.77
C ARG A 300 11.70 -1.43 -12.19
N GLY A 301 12.98 -1.36 -12.52
CA GLY A 301 13.51 -1.61 -13.86
C GLY A 301 13.15 -0.53 -14.88
N GLU A 302 12.69 0.64 -14.42
CA GLU A 302 12.16 1.76 -15.21
C GLU A 302 12.39 3.08 -14.46
N LYS A 303 12.53 4.20 -15.17
CA LYS A 303 12.64 5.54 -14.56
C LYS A 303 11.26 6.03 -14.09
N LEU A 304 10.94 5.76 -12.82
CA LEU A 304 9.66 6.09 -12.18
C LEU A 304 9.82 7.07 -11.00
N ALA A 305 10.92 7.80 -10.97
CA ALA A 305 11.14 8.88 -10.01
C ALA A 305 11.86 10.04 -10.70
N ASP A 306 11.61 11.25 -10.22
CA ASP A 306 12.29 12.46 -10.68
C ASP A 306 12.36 13.49 -9.56
N TRP A 307 13.33 14.41 -9.61
CA TRP A 307 13.39 15.51 -8.64
C TRP A 307 13.89 16.80 -9.26
N LYS A 308 13.53 17.92 -8.62
CA LYS A 308 13.94 19.26 -9.01
C LYS A 308 14.25 20.10 -7.78
N GLN A 309 15.35 20.87 -7.84
CA GLN A 309 15.61 21.93 -6.87
C GLN A 309 14.86 23.21 -7.29
N LEU A 310 14.24 23.86 -6.31
CA LEU A 310 13.55 25.13 -6.46
C LEU A 310 14.48 26.31 -6.11
N ASP A 311 14.10 27.51 -6.52
CA ASP A 311 14.90 28.73 -6.32
C ASP A 311 15.09 29.09 -4.84
N ASP A 312 14.17 28.66 -3.96
CA ASP A 312 14.24 28.85 -2.51
C ASP A 312 15.13 27.82 -1.79
N GLY A 313 15.81 26.95 -2.55
CA GLY A 313 16.67 25.88 -2.02
C GLY A 313 15.92 24.63 -1.57
N SER A 314 14.59 24.59 -1.69
CA SER A 314 13.81 23.37 -1.45
C SER A 314 13.84 22.42 -2.65
N PHE A 315 13.34 21.20 -2.47
CA PHE A 315 13.32 20.17 -3.50
C PHE A 315 11.91 19.60 -3.66
N LEU A 316 11.52 19.35 -4.90
CA LEU A 316 10.39 18.50 -5.25
C LEU A 316 10.90 17.13 -5.66
N LEU A 317 10.31 16.08 -5.12
CA LEU A 317 10.60 14.68 -5.45
C LEU A 317 9.30 13.99 -5.83
N ALA A 318 9.24 13.47 -7.05
CA ALA A 318 8.11 12.71 -7.56
C ALA A 318 8.45 11.22 -7.59
N PHE A 319 7.54 10.41 -7.06
CA PHE A 319 7.49 8.97 -7.31
C PHE A 319 6.26 8.67 -8.16
N TYR A 320 6.48 8.24 -9.40
CA TYR A 320 5.42 7.85 -10.30
C TYR A 320 5.16 6.35 -10.20
N SER A 321 3.91 5.91 -10.40
CA SER A 321 3.51 4.52 -10.17
C SER A 321 4.00 4.00 -8.81
N ASN A 322 3.77 4.80 -7.77
CA ASN A 322 4.45 4.68 -6.50
C ASN A 322 4.15 3.34 -5.81
N LEU A 323 5.21 2.56 -5.59
CA LEU A 323 5.15 1.20 -5.06
C LEU A 323 4.42 1.08 -3.72
N TYR A 324 4.62 2.00 -2.77
CA TYR A 324 4.12 1.86 -1.40
C TYR A 324 2.63 2.15 -1.22
N VAL A 325 2.02 2.78 -2.21
CA VAL A 325 0.59 3.10 -2.23
C VAL A 325 -0.05 2.67 -3.54
N TYR A 326 0.62 1.79 -4.29
CA TYR A 326 0.16 1.36 -5.60
C TYR A 326 -1.18 0.65 -5.45
N GLY A 327 -2.17 1.07 -6.24
CA GLY A 327 -3.53 0.52 -6.17
C GLY A 327 -4.33 0.94 -4.94
N SER A 328 -3.74 1.62 -3.95
CA SER A 328 -4.47 2.07 -2.77
C SER A 328 -5.43 3.20 -3.13
N ILE A 329 -6.66 3.13 -2.63
CA ILE A 329 -7.67 4.20 -2.79
C ILE A 329 -8.31 4.64 -1.48
N GLY A 330 -8.99 5.78 -1.52
CA GLY A 330 -9.85 6.24 -0.43
C GLY A 330 -9.10 6.84 0.76
N GLY A 331 -7.86 7.29 0.54
CA GLY A 331 -7.15 8.12 1.49
C GLY A 331 -7.73 9.54 1.50
N ASP A 332 -7.93 10.09 2.68
CA ASP A 332 -8.31 11.49 2.91
C ASP A 332 -7.08 12.41 3.02
N GLN A 333 -5.94 11.83 3.38
CA GLN A 333 -4.65 12.51 3.54
C GLN A 333 -3.53 11.72 2.87
N PRO A 334 -2.34 12.31 2.66
CA PRO A 334 -1.17 11.60 2.19
C PRO A 334 -0.72 10.50 3.18
N ILE A 335 -0.44 9.31 2.66
CA ILE A 335 -0.18 8.09 3.46
C ILE A 335 1.06 7.32 3.04
N CYS A 336 1.90 7.84 2.13
CA CYS A 336 3.04 7.10 1.60
C CYS A 336 4.17 7.04 2.64
N TYR A 337 3.90 6.32 3.73
CA TYR A 337 4.79 6.18 4.88
C TYR A 337 6.08 5.48 4.49
N GLY A 338 6.06 4.52 3.56
CA GLY A 338 7.27 3.82 3.11
C GLY A 338 8.37 4.79 2.66
N TRP A 339 8.12 5.61 1.63
CA TRP A 339 9.11 6.59 1.17
C TRP A 339 9.39 7.69 2.19
N ARG A 340 8.36 8.25 2.83
CA ARG A 340 8.56 9.34 3.79
C ARG A 340 9.50 8.90 4.92
N VAL A 341 9.20 7.76 5.53
CA VAL A 341 9.94 7.21 6.65
C VAL A 341 11.33 6.75 6.21
N ALA A 342 11.47 6.16 5.02
CA ALA A 342 12.79 5.78 4.50
C ALA A 342 13.70 7.00 4.31
N LEU A 343 13.18 8.10 3.79
CA LEU A 343 13.94 9.35 3.64
C LEU A 343 14.27 9.98 5.00
N GLU A 344 13.31 10.04 5.92
CA GLU A 344 13.53 10.47 7.31
C GLU A 344 14.65 9.64 7.98
N ARG A 345 14.63 8.32 7.79
CA ARG A 345 15.66 7.42 8.33
C ARG A 345 17.03 7.69 7.72
N LEU A 346 17.11 7.96 6.41
CA LEU A 346 18.39 8.31 5.77
C LEU A 346 18.95 9.65 6.29
N LEU A 347 18.09 10.62 6.58
CA LEU A 347 18.48 11.87 7.25
C LEU A 347 19.06 11.60 8.65
N GLU A 348 18.41 10.74 9.44
CA GLU A 348 18.88 10.34 10.78
C GLU A 348 20.23 9.62 10.72
N LEU A 349 20.35 8.61 9.84
CA LEU A 349 21.57 7.80 9.70
C LEU A 349 22.79 8.65 9.31
N THR A 350 22.56 9.80 8.68
CA THR A 350 23.61 10.71 8.21
C THR A 350 23.75 11.97 9.07
N ASN A 351 22.99 12.08 10.17
CA ASN A 351 22.99 13.19 11.12
C ASN A 351 22.63 14.55 10.48
N VAL A 352 21.70 14.58 9.52
CA VAL A 352 21.22 15.83 8.88
C VAL A 352 19.72 16.06 9.02
N GLN A 353 19.03 15.28 9.86
CA GLN A 353 17.59 15.38 10.12
C GLN A 353 17.15 16.75 10.65
N GLY A 354 18.03 17.49 11.33
CA GLY A 354 17.74 18.85 11.80
C GLY A 354 17.74 19.92 10.71
N HIS A 355 18.18 19.59 9.49
CA HIS A 355 18.33 20.56 8.39
C HIS A 355 17.23 20.47 7.33
N TRP A 356 16.45 19.39 7.32
CA TRP A 356 15.47 19.13 6.26
C TRP A 356 14.14 18.66 6.84
N LYS A 357 13.05 19.25 6.35
CA LYS A 357 11.69 18.79 6.62
C LYS A 357 11.10 18.19 5.36
N ILE A 358 10.65 16.94 5.46
CA ILE A 358 10.03 16.19 4.36
C ILE A 358 8.51 16.21 4.55
N ARG A 359 7.77 16.57 3.50
CA ARG A 359 6.31 16.53 3.48
C ARG A 359 5.81 15.89 2.20
N GLU A 360 4.92 14.91 2.31
CA GLU A 360 4.13 14.47 1.16
C GLU A 360 3.03 15.51 0.90
N ILE A 361 2.99 16.07 -0.31
CA ILE A 361 2.07 17.15 -0.70
C ILE A 361 1.01 16.68 -1.70
N GLU A 362 1.21 15.52 -2.32
CA GLU A 362 0.22 14.82 -3.14
C GLU A 362 0.43 13.31 -2.98
N CYS A 363 -0.65 12.54 -2.84
CA CYS A 363 -0.60 11.09 -2.73
C CYS A 363 -1.60 10.40 -3.66
N SER A 364 -1.15 9.33 -4.31
CA SER A 364 -1.98 8.50 -5.19
C SER A 364 -3.22 7.93 -4.49
N CYS A 365 -3.19 7.75 -3.17
CA CYS A 365 -4.35 7.22 -2.46
C CYS A 365 -5.53 8.22 -2.39
N GLN A 366 -5.24 9.50 -2.60
CA GLN A 366 -6.22 10.60 -2.63
C GLN A 366 -6.61 10.92 -4.07
N THR A 367 -5.62 10.98 -4.97
CA THR A 367 -5.82 11.46 -6.35
C THR A 367 -6.10 10.33 -7.35
N HIS A 368 -5.76 9.10 -7.00
CA HIS A 368 -5.84 7.89 -7.83
C HIS A 368 -4.99 7.92 -9.11
N THR A 369 -4.04 8.85 -9.24
CA THR A 369 -3.18 9.00 -10.43
C THR A 369 -2.08 7.92 -10.53
N GLY A 370 -1.72 7.32 -9.40
CA GLY A 370 -0.53 6.48 -9.25
C GLY A 370 0.70 7.26 -8.81
N HIS A 371 0.61 8.56 -8.54
CA HIS A 371 1.77 9.42 -8.26
C HIS A 371 1.77 9.97 -6.84
N CYS A 372 2.97 10.12 -6.26
CA CYS A 372 3.17 10.81 -5.00
C CYS A 372 4.24 11.87 -5.14
N ILE A 373 3.97 13.07 -4.62
CA ILE A 373 4.89 14.20 -4.67
C ILE A 373 5.29 14.59 -3.25
N PHE A 374 6.58 14.75 -3.06
CA PHE A 374 7.20 15.15 -1.80
C PHE A 374 7.86 16.51 -1.97
N HIS A 375 7.67 17.39 -0.98
CA HIS A 375 8.38 18.64 -0.83
C HIS A 375 9.36 18.51 0.33
N ILE A 376 10.63 18.79 0.05
CA ILE A 376 11.72 18.72 1.01
C ILE A 376 12.27 20.13 1.17
N ARG A 377 12.05 20.73 2.34
CA ARG A 377 12.42 22.13 2.62
C ARG A 377 13.54 22.21 3.65
N PRO A 378 14.44 23.20 3.54
CA PRO A 378 15.32 23.56 4.65
C PRO A 378 14.49 23.86 5.92
N VAL A 379 15.04 23.52 7.09
CA VAL A 379 14.45 23.86 8.40
C VAL A 379 14.73 25.30 8.78
#